data_AF-A0A920UZL9-F1
#
_entry.id   AF-A0A920UZL9-F1
#
_cell.length_a   1.000
_cell.length_b   1.000
_cell.length_c   1.000
_cell.angle_alpha   90.00
_cell.angle_beta   90.00
_cell.angle_gamma   90.00
#
_symmetry.space_group_name_H-M   'P 1'
#
loop_
_entity.id
_entity.type
_entity.pdbx_description
1 polymer ?
#
loop_
_entity_poly.entity_id
_entity_poly.type
_entity_poly.pdbx_seq_one_letter_code
_entity_poly.pdbx_strand_id
1 'polypeptide(L)'
;MTSLAPDSDAILDSNAGDYFPAYLRRHGIDHLVVYGQALRWTLLKFEHGRIEFCDASRYPGMNNIELKGAIERGFDCREGRNMALARITRAGENQVLCSGLWRSQVDICSWWEWAKMGSLRLKAVLVRGRPPEFPIDKSHREGNKRIGRKILSTGVAKKVLKTVGTPFLYKPSRLLGALGTYNNQQTSWHDSLDAENFDSFRDGMAGCFKCPVIAVHLIGFPMQMKLIPIATVMARNT
;
A
#
# COMPACT_ATOMS: atom_id res chain seq x y z
N MET A 1 8.09 5.59 5.02
CA MET A 1 9.11 4.97 5.88
C MET A 1 10.42 5.56 5.44
N THR A 2 11.26 5.92 6.40
CA THR A 2 12.52 6.59 6.12
C THR A 2 13.66 5.78 6.74
N SER A 3 14.69 5.49 5.96
CA SER A 3 15.90 4.79 6.42
C SER A 3 17.07 5.08 5.48
N LEU A 4 18.25 4.53 5.76
CA LEU A 4 19.28 4.37 4.73
C LEU A 4 18.81 3.35 3.69
N ALA A 5 19.07 3.57 2.40
CA ALA A 5 18.78 2.60 1.37
C ALA A 5 19.68 1.35 1.53
N PRO A 6 19.23 0.14 1.16
CA PRO A 6 20.08 -1.06 1.23
C PRO A 6 21.06 -1.24 0.07
N ASP A 7 20.81 -0.67 -1.11
CA ASP A 7 21.74 -0.67 -2.26
C ASP A 7 22.74 0.47 -2.26
N SER A 8 22.39 1.56 -1.59
CA SER A 8 23.09 2.82 -1.73
C SER A 8 23.21 3.52 -0.39
N ASP A 9 24.18 4.41 -0.27
CA ASP A 9 24.34 5.28 0.90
C ASP A 9 23.34 6.46 0.88
N ALA A 10 22.30 6.38 0.04
CA ALA A 10 21.27 7.40 -0.07
C ALA A 10 20.19 7.22 1.00
N ILE A 11 19.46 8.32 1.25
CA ILE A 11 18.26 8.27 2.07
C ILE A 11 17.15 7.59 1.27
N LEU A 12 16.61 6.50 1.81
CA LEU A 12 15.36 5.90 1.36
C LEU A 12 14.22 6.60 2.07
N ASP A 13 13.34 7.25 1.31
CA ASP A 13 12.05 7.72 1.79
C ASP A 13 10.93 7.22 0.87
N SER A 14 9.91 6.60 1.46
CA SER A 14 8.80 6.03 0.69
C SER A 14 7.46 6.23 1.38
N ASN A 15 6.43 6.46 0.57
CA ASN A 15 5.10 6.86 1.02
C ASN A 15 4.06 5.82 0.63
N ALA A 16 3.28 5.38 1.61
CA ALA A 16 2.05 4.62 1.40
C ALA A 16 1.03 5.17 2.37
N GLY A 17 -0.20 5.25 1.88
CA GLY A 17 -1.33 5.74 2.63
C GLY A 17 -2.12 4.59 3.23
N ASP A 18 -3.43 4.75 3.11
CA ASP A 18 -4.46 3.84 3.59
C ASP A 18 -4.63 3.79 5.12
N TYR A 19 -5.16 2.67 5.65
CA TYR A 19 -5.61 2.57 7.04
C TYR A 19 -4.46 2.63 8.06
N PHE A 20 -3.30 2.02 7.77
CA PHE A 20 -2.21 1.89 8.75
C PHE A 20 -1.72 3.22 9.36
N PRO A 21 -1.27 4.23 8.58
CA PRO A 21 -0.83 5.49 9.14
C PRO A 21 -1.96 6.25 9.85
N ALA A 22 -3.19 6.17 9.34
CA ALA A 22 -4.35 6.79 9.96
C ALA A 22 -4.69 6.16 11.33
N TYR A 23 -4.53 4.84 11.44
CA TYR A 23 -4.74 4.11 12.69
C TYR A 23 -3.64 4.45 13.70
N LEU A 24 -2.36 4.46 13.29
CA LEU A 24 -1.25 4.87 14.16
C LEU A 24 -1.50 6.24 14.79
N ARG A 25 -1.74 7.27 13.96
CA ARG A 25 -1.98 8.64 14.44
C ARG A 25 -3.18 8.72 15.37
N ARG A 26 -4.27 8.01 15.05
CA ARG A 26 -5.49 8.00 15.87
C ARG A 26 -5.34 7.25 17.19
N HIS A 27 -4.38 6.33 17.29
CA HIS A 27 -3.98 5.70 18.54
C HIS A 27 -2.86 6.48 19.26
N GLY A 28 -2.59 7.73 18.85
CA GLY A 28 -1.66 8.63 19.53
C GLY A 28 -0.19 8.47 19.12
N ILE A 29 0.10 7.76 18.02
CA ILE A 29 1.46 7.51 17.57
C ILE A 29 1.73 8.32 16.29
N ASP A 30 2.61 9.31 16.38
CA ASP A 30 3.08 10.10 15.24
C ASP A 30 4.14 9.37 14.42
N HIS A 31 5.13 8.83 15.12
CA HIS A 31 6.29 8.18 14.52
C HIS A 31 6.58 6.87 15.25
N LEU A 32 6.91 5.84 14.47
CA LEU A 32 7.40 4.58 14.98
C LEU A 32 8.84 4.41 14.51
N VAL A 33 9.78 4.48 15.45
CA VAL A 33 11.20 4.25 15.19
C VAL A 33 11.57 2.86 15.71
N VAL A 34 12.09 2.01 14.83
CA VAL A 34 12.50 0.65 15.16
C VAL A 34 13.99 0.51 14.85
N TYR A 35 14.74 -0.03 15.79
CA TYR A 35 16.17 -0.26 15.68
C TYR A 35 16.57 -1.58 16.35
N GLY A 36 17.78 -2.06 16.07
CA GLY A 36 18.28 -3.35 16.53
C GLY A 36 17.79 -4.53 15.69
N GLN A 37 17.91 -5.75 16.21
CA GLN A 37 17.45 -6.94 15.51
C GLN A 37 16.87 -7.93 16.53
N ALA A 38 15.65 -8.42 16.28
CA ALA A 38 15.02 -9.38 17.18
C ALA A 38 15.69 -10.76 17.09
N LEU A 39 15.76 -11.50 18.20
CA LEU A 39 16.33 -12.86 18.22
C LEU A 39 15.53 -13.86 17.37
N ARG A 40 14.22 -13.63 17.24
CA ARG A 40 13.29 -14.44 16.45
C ARG A 40 12.34 -13.52 15.69
N TRP A 41 11.62 -14.07 14.72
CA TRP A 41 10.59 -13.32 14.01
C TRP A 41 9.59 -12.74 15.00
N THR A 42 9.39 -11.43 14.93
CA THR A 42 8.58 -10.68 15.90
C THR A 42 7.47 -9.91 15.20
N LEU A 43 6.30 -9.82 15.84
CA LEU A 43 5.20 -8.95 15.43
C LEU A 43 5.00 -7.90 16.50
N LEU A 44 5.04 -6.63 16.13
CA LEU A 44 4.78 -5.53 17.04
C LEU A 44 3.28 -5.26 17.08
N LYS A 45 2.63 -5.45 18.22
CA LYS A 45 1.20 -5.20 18.39
C LYS A 45 1.00 -3.95 19.23
N PHE A 46 0.20 -3.03 18.70
CA PHE A 46 -0.30 -1.85 19.39
C PHE A 46 -1.78 -2.04 19.71
N GLU A 47 -2.13 -1.92 20.99
CA GLU A 47 -3.51 -2.11 21.45
C GLU A 47 -3.72 -1.33 22.77
N HIS A 48 -4.76 -0.48 22.81
CA HIS A 48 -5.12 0.33 24.00
C HIS A 48 -3.94 1.10 24.63
N GLY A 49 -3.08 1.70 23.79
CA GLY A 49 -1.91 2.47 24.25
C GLY A 49 -0.74 1.61 24.75
N ARG A 50 -0.81 0.28 24.60
CA ARG A 50 0.27 -0.64 24.93
C ARG A 50 0.94 -1.19 23.68
N ILE A 51 2.24 -1.41 23.79
CA ILE A 51 3.10 -1.99 22.76
C ILE A 51 3.55 -3.36 23.26
N GLU A 52 3.30 -4.40 22.46
CA GLU A 52 3.69 -5.77 22.78
C GLU A 52 4.51 -6.36 21.63
N PHE A 53 5.63 -6.99 21.98
CA PHE A 53 6.43 -7.78 21.03
C PHE A 53 5.94 -9.23 21.06
N CYS A 54 5.13 -9.60 20.08
CA CYS A 54 4.56 -10.93 19.95
C CYS A 54 5.49 -11.85 19.15
N ASP A 55 5.52 -13.14 19.49
CA ASP A 55 6.18 -14.14 18.65
C ASP A 55 5.47 -14.25 17.30
N ALA A 56 6.27 -14.19 16.23
CA ALA A 56 5.81 -14.27 14.85
C ALA A 56 6.42 -15.44 14.10
N SER A 57 6.99 -16.43 14.81
CA SER A 57 7.73 -17.54 14.23
C SER A 57 6.89 -18.44 13.32
N ARG A 58 5.55 -18.38 13.44
CA ARG A 58 4.59 -19.13 12.60
C ARG A 58 4.23 -18.50 11.25
N TYR A 59 4.64 -17.26 11.01
CA TYR A 59 4.24 -16.48 9.83
C TYR A 59 5.23 -16.41 8.65
N PRO A 60 6.55 -16.68 8.79
CA PRO A 60 7.47 -16.71 7.66
C PRO A 60 7.01 -17.65 6.55
N GLY A 61 7.30 -17.30 5.29
CA GLY A 61 6.88 -18.05 4.11
C GLY A 61 5.46 -17.75 3.61
N MET A 62 4.58 -17.20 4.45
CA MET A 62 3.22 -16.83 4.05
C MET A 62 3.19 -15.67 3.05
N ASN A 63 2.30 -15.76 2.06
CA ASN A 63 2.01 -14.66 1.15
C ASN A 63 1.13 -13.57 1.83
N ASN A 64 0.87 -12.48 1.11
CA ASN A 64 0.15 -11.32 1.66
C ASN A 64 -1.27 -11.67 2.13
N ILE A 65 -1.99 -12.52 1.40
CA ILE A 65 -3.38 -12.91 1.66
C ILE A 65 -3.43 -13.89 2.83
N GLU A 66 -2.55 -14.89 2.82
CA GLU A 66 -2.42 -15.88 3.90
C GLU A 66 -2.06 -15.21 5.22
N LEU A 67 -1.07 -14.32 5.21
CA LEU A 67 -0.62 -13.62 6.40
C LEU A 67 -1.72 -12.72 6.98
N LYS A 68 -2.45 -12.01 6.11
CA LYS A 68 -3.63 -11.24 6.50
C LYS A 68 -4.62 -12.13 7.24
N GLY A 69 -5.05 -13.22 6.60
CA GLY A 69 -6.04 -14.13 7.17
C GLY A 69 -5.58 -14.78 8.47
N ALA A 70 -4.30 -15.14 8.57
CA ALA A 70 -3.72 -15.73 9.77
C ALA A 70 -3.71 -14.74 10.95
N ILE A 71 -3.38 -13.47 10.71
CA ILE A 71 -3.40 -12.41 11.73
C ILE A 71 -4.83 -12.07 12.12
N GLU A 72 -5.74 -11.91 11.15
CA GLU A 72 -7.16 -11.63 11.41
C GLU A 72 -7.83 -12.73 12.25
N ARG A 73 -7.49 -14.01 12.02
CA ARG A 73 -7.94 -15.13 12.85
C ARG A 73 -7.25 -15.14 14.22
N GLY A 74 -5.94 -14.94 14.25
CA GLY A 74 -5.13 -15.04 15.47
C GLY A 74 -5.40 -13.95 16.51
N PHE A 75 -5.86 -12.78 16.08
CA PHE A 75 -6.17 -11.63 16.95
C PHE A 75 -7.65 -11.25 16.94
N ASP A 76 -8.53 -12.07 16.36
CA ASP A 76 -9.97 -11.83 16.21
C ASP A 76 -10.29 -10.39 15.76
N CYS A 77 -9.80 -10.06 14.55
CA CYS A 77 -9.90 -8.72 14.00
C CYS A 77 -10.02 -8.75 12.47
N ARG A 78 -10.30 -7.57 11.89
CA ARG A 78 -10.51 -7.35 10.46
C ARG A 78 -9.84 -6.04 10.03
N GLU A 79 -8.96 -6.15 9.03
CA GLU A 79 -8.24 -5.03 8.44
C GLU A 79 -9.20 -3.99 7.88
N GLY A 80 -8.97 -2.72 8.20
CA GLY A 80 -9.82 -1.59 7.82
C GLY A 80 -11.05 -1.38 8.71
N ARG A 81 -11.43 -2.37 9.54
CA ARG A 81 -12.59 -2.28 10.44
C ARG A 81 -12.19 -2.01 11.89
N ASN A 82 -11.39 -2.90 12.47
CA ASN A 82 -10.92 -2.81 13.86
C ASN A 82 -9.43 -3.15 14.00
N MET A 83 -8.68 -3.17 12.89
CA MET A 83 -7.22 -3.19 12.89
C MET A 83 -6.66 -2.60 11.59
N ALA A 84 -5.38 -2.25 11.62
CA ALA A 84 -4.58 -1.96 10.43
C ALA A 84 -3.19 -2.59 10.59
N LEU A 85 -2.55 -2.93 9.46
CA LEU A 85 -1.33 -3.74 9.48
C LEU A 85 -0.33 -3.27 8.44
N ALA A 86 0.92 -3.12 8.85
CA ALA A 86 2.08 -3.11 7.96
C ALA A 86 2.79 -4.44 8.14
N ARG A 87 2.93 -5.25 7.10
CA ARG A 87 3.45 -6.63 7.22
C ARG A 87 4.55 -6.90 6.22
N ILE A 88 5.46 -7.83 6.56
CA ILE A 88 6.43 -8.42 5.64
C ILE A 88 6.04 -9.80 5.03
N THR A 89 6.42 -10.13 3.79
CA THR A 89 6.23 -11.43 3.10
C THR A 89 7.59 -11.98 2.69
N ARG A 90 7.62 -13.14 2.03
CA ARG A 90 8.85 -13.85 1.64
C ARG A 90 9.94 -12.99 1.00
N ALA A 91 9.57 -12.02 0.16
CA ALA A 91 10.55 -11.11 -0.46
C ALA A 91 11.25 -10.21 0.59
N GLY A 92 10.49 -9.68 1.54
CA GLY A 92 11.05 -8.91 2.66
C GLY A 92 11.81 -9.77 3.67
N GLU A 93 11.33 -10.98 3.94
CA GLU A 93 12.03 -11.94 4.81
C GLU A 93 13.43 -12.27 4.28
N ASN A 94 13.54 -12.44 2.96
CA ASN A 94 14.80 -12.70 2.26
C ASN A 94 15.57 -11.42 1.91
N GLN A 95 15.14 -10.26 2.41
CA GLN A 95 15.80 -8.97 2.19
C GLN A 95 16.01 -8.61 0.72
N VAL A 96 15.06 -9.00 -0.14
CA VAL A 96 15.11 -8.67 -1.56
C VAL A 96 15.02 -7.16 -1.73
N LEU A 97 16.01 -6.60 -2.41
CA LEU A 97 16.20 -5.18 -2.64
C LEU A 97 14.96 -4.49 -3.26
N CYS A 98 14.29 -5.14 -4.19
CA CYS A 98 13.07 -4.63 -4.84
C CYS A 98 11.75 -5.01 -4.15
N SER A 99 11.77 -5.43 -2.87
CA SER A 99 10.53 -5.69 -2.12
C SER A 99 9.82 -4.37 -1.76
N GLY A 100 8.49 -4.23 -1.96
CA GLY A 100 7.70 -3.01 -1.58
C GLY A 100 6.47 -3.12 -0.62
N LEU A 101 6.42 -2.44 0.55
CA LEU A 101 5.65 -2.72 1.81
C LEU A 101 4.11 -2.76 1.66
N TRP A 102 3.43 -3.81 2.14
CA TRP A 102 1.97 -3.97 2.07
C TRP A 102 1.40 -3.48 3.39
N ARG A 103 0.62 -2.41 3.29
CA ARG A 103 -0.04 -1.76 4.43
C ARG A 103 -1.58 -1.94 4.42
N SER A 104 -2.08 -2.62 3.38
CA SER A 104 -3.46 -3.09 3.22
C SER A 104 -3.61 -4.03 2.00
N GLN A 105 -4.83 -4.43 1.64
CA GLN A 105 -5.12 -5.13 0.36
C GLN A 105 -4.90 -4.24 -0.88
N VAL A 106 -4.88 -2.92 -0.72
CA VAL A 106 -4.98 -1.96 -1.83
C VAL A 106 -3.82 -0.97 -1.87
N ASP A 107 -2.93 -0.96 -0.88
CA ASP A 107 -1.74 -0.09 -0.84
C ASP A 107 -0.42 -0.85 -0.68
N ILE A 108 0.54 -0.52 -1.57
CA ILE A 108 1.89 -1.09 -1.67
C ILE A 108 2.85 0.09 -1.81
N CYS A 109 3.78 0.20 -0.87
CA CYS A 109 4.94 1.07 -0.98
C CYS A 109 6.03 0.36 -1.79
N SER A 110 6.17 0.58 -3.09
CA SER A 110 7.32 -0.03 -3.78
C SER A 110 8.65 0.56 -3.29
N TRP A 111 9.71 -0.27 -3.32
CA TRP A 111 11.14 0.06 -3.14
C TRP A 111 11.72 -0.13 -1.71
N TRP A 112 12.48 -1.22 -1.53
CA TRP A 112 13.48 -1.50 -0.47
C TRP A 112 13.02 -1.55 1.00
N GLU A 113 11.85 -1.01 1.32
CA GLU A 113 11.36 -0.84 2.70
C GLU A 113 11.28 -2.18 3.47
N TRP A 114 10.88 -3.28 2.82
CA TRP A 114 10.79 -4.55 3.55
C TRP A 114 12.13 -5.19 3.79
N ALA A 115 13.13 -4.92 2.97
CA ALA A 115 14.45 -5.50 3.20
C ALA A 115 14.98 -4.99 4.55
N LYS A 116 14.74 -3.72 4.87
CA LYS A 116 15.02 -3.17 6.21
C LYS A 116 14.15 -3.78 7.29
N MET A 117 12.83 -3.86 7.10
CA MET A 117 11.96 -4.46 8.12
C MET A 117 12.29 -5.95 8.38
N GLY A 118 12.70 -6.67 7.34
CA GLY A 118 13.22 -8.04 7.40
C GLY A 118 14.57 -8.16 8.09
N SER A 119 15.48 -7.20 7.89
CA SER A 119 16.78 -7.19 8.60
C SER A 119 16.62 -7.04 10.11
N LEU A 120 15.58 -6.36 10.57
CA LEU A 120 15.23 -6.24 11.99
C LEU A 120 14.54 -7.50 12.56
N ARG A 121 14.25 -8.51 11.71
CA ARG A 121 13.39 -9.67 12.01
C ARG A 121 11.98 -9.27 12.49
N LEU A 122 11.49 -8.13 11.99
CA LEU A 122 10.14 -7.64 12.29
C LEU A 122 9.19 -8.10 11.18
N LYS A 123 8.34 -9.08 11.49
CA LYS A 123 7.41 -9.68 10.55
C LYS A 123 6.21 -8.78 10.25
N ALA A 124 5.71 -8.05 11.24
CA ALA A 124 4.59 -7.14 11.05
C ALA A 124 4.47 -6.12 12.19
N VAL A 125 3.80 -5.02 11.91
CA VAL A 125 3.29 -4.05 12.87
C VAL A 125 1.77 -4.03 12.77
N LEU A 126 1.11 -4.48 13.82
CA LEU A 126 -0.35 -4.54 13.95
C LEU A 126 -0.82 -3.41 14.87
N VAL A 127 -1.75 -2.59 14.39
CA VAL A 127 -2.50 -1.66 15.22
C VAL A 127 -3.91 -2.22 15.39
N ARG A 128 -4.24 -2.71 16.58
CA ARG A 128 -5.55 -3.29 16.92
C ARG A 128 -6.40 -2.27 17.67
N GLY A 129 -7.69 -2.28 17.36
CA GLY A 129 -8.68 -1.38 17.90
C GLY A 129 -9.21 -0.43 16.83
N ARG A 130 -10.53 -0.21 16.88
CA ARG A 130 -11.16 0.80 16.01
C ARG A 130 -10.57 2.17 16.37
N PRO A 131 -10.19 2.99 15.38
CA PRO A 131 -9.62 4.29 15.65
C PRO A 131 -10.64 5.15 16.42
N PRO A 132 -10.26 5.77 17.55
CA PRO A 132 -11.17 6.59 18.32
C PRO A 132 -11.75 7.71 17.45
N GLU A 133 -12.98 8.11 17.77
CA GLU A 133 -13.52 9.31 17.16
C GLU A 133 -12.75 10.51 17.66
N PHE A 134 -12.32 11.34 16.71
CA PHE A 134 -11.64 12.58 17.02
C PHE A 134 -12.71 13.67 16.96
N PRO A 135 -12.92 14.46 18.02
CA PRO A 135 -13.88 15.55 17.99
C PRO A 135 -13.40 16.58 16.96
N ILE A 136 -14.22 16.78 15.92
CA ILE A 136 -13.94 17.75 14.85
C ILE A 136 -14.96 18.87 14.98
N ASP A 137 -14.47 20.10 15.13
CA ASP A 137 -15.30 21.29 15.16
C ASP A 137 -16.09 21.48 13.84
N LYS A 138 -17.23 22.18 13.91
CA LYS A 138 -18.09 22.46 12.75
C LYS A 138 -17.30 23.16 11.63
N SER A 139 -16.44 24.11 11.97
CA SER A 139 -15.62 24.84 10.98
C SER A 139 -14.72 23.89 10.17
N HIS A 140 -14.05 22.96 10.83
CA HIS A 140 -13.20 21.95 10.20
C HIS A 140 -14.01 20.99 9.34
N ARG A 141 -15.21 20.59 9.78
CA ARG A 141 -16.11 19.74 9.01
C ARG A 141 -16.56 20.42 7.71
N GLU A 142 -16.91 21.71 7.78
CA GLU A 142 -17.29 22.50 6.61
C GLU A 142 -16.11 22.75 5.67
N GLY A 143 -14.94 23.07 6.22
CA GLY A 143 -13.69 23.18 5.47
C GLY A 143 -13.36 21.89 4.71
N ASN A 144 -13.42 20.73 5.38
CA ASN A 144 -13.21 19.43 4.77
C ASN A 144 -14.22 19.15 3.65
N LYS A 145 -15.51 19.48 3.84
CA LYS A 145 -16.52 19.36 2.78
C LYS A 145 -16.23 20.29 1.60
N ARG A 146 -15.75 21.51 1.84
CA ARG A 146 -15.39 22.47 0.80
C ARG A 146 -14.19 21.98 -0.01
N ILE A 147 -13.14 21.48 0.67
CA ILE A 147 -11.95 20.91 0.03
C ILE A 147 -12.34 19.66 -0.78
N GLY A 148 -13.10 18.74 -0.19
CA GLY A 148 -13.60 17.55 -0.87
C GLY A 148 -14.39 17.89 -2.14
N ARG A 149 -15.29 18.88 -2.07
CA ARG A 149 -16.02 19.38 -3.24
C ARG A 149 -15.09 19.95 -4.31
N LYS A 150 -14.08 20.74 -3.92
CA LYS A 150 -13.09 21.29 -4.86
C LYS A 150 -12.32 20.17 -5.58
N ILE A 151 -11.77 19.21 -4.82
CA ILE A 151 -11.06 18.05 -5.38
C ILE A 151 -11.96 17.30 -6.37
N LEU A 152 -13.18 16.99 -5.96
CA LEU A 152 -14.14 16.25 -6.79
C LEU A 152 -14.71 17.06 -7.95
N SER A 153 -14.57 18.38 -7.95
CA SER A 153 -14.98 19.24 -9.06
C SER A 153 -13.95 19.28 -10.19
N THR A 154 -12.70 18.89 -9.92
CA THR A 154 -11.66 18.82 -10.96
C THR A 154 -12.00 17.76 -12.01
N GLY A 155 -11.71 18.06 -13.28
CA GLY A 155 -12.03 17.17 -14.40
C GLY A 155 -11.43 15.77 -14.25
N VAL A 156 -10.16 15.68 -13.83
CA VAL A 156 -9.43 14.42 -13.65
C VAL A 156 -10.03 13.59 -12.51
N ALA A 157 -10.27 14.16 -11.32
CA ALA A 157 -10.85 13.40 -10.22
C ALA A 157 -12.30 12.97 -10.50
N LYS A 158 -13.09 13.83 -11.15
CA LYS A 158 -14.50 13.58 -11.41
C LYS A 158 -14.73 12.55 -12.52
N LYS A 159 -14.02 12.69 -13.64
CA LYS A 159 -14.32 11.97 -14.88
C LYS A 159 -13.38 10.81 -15.16
N VAL A 160 -12.20 10.80 -14.54
CA VAL A 160 -11.11 9.87 -14.91
C VAL A 160 -10.73 8.97 -13.74
N LEU A 161 -10.24 9.51 -12.62
CA LEU A 161 -9.73 8.65 -11.55
C LEU A 161 -10.80 7.77 -10.90
N LYS A 162 -12.06 8.22 -10.88
CA LYS A 162 -13.19 7.42 -10.38
C LYS A 162 -13.62 6.30 -11.31
N THR A 163 -13.42 6.48 -12.62
CA THR A 163 -13.95 5.60 -13.66
C THR A 163 -12.91 4.62 -14.15
N VAL A 164 -11.67 5.08 -14.34
CA VAL A 164 -10.57 4.31 -14.94
C VAL A 164 -9.34 4.27 -14.05
N GLY A 165 -9.35 4.94 -12.88
CA GLY A 165 -8.22 4.98 -11.93
C GLY A 165 -6.93 5.52 -12.53
N THR A 166 -5.82 5.21 -11.86
CA THR A 166 -4.49 5.59 -12.34
C THR A 166 -4.07 4.93 -13.68
N PRO A 167 -4.60 3.76 -14.11
CA PRO A 167 -4.27 3.19 -15.43
C PRO A 167 -4.58 4.11 -16.61
N PHE A 168 -5.43 5.14 -16.44
CA PHE A 168 -5.63 6.20 -17.43
C PHE A 168 -4.31 6.73 -18.05
N LEU A 169 -3.21 6.72 -17.30
CA LEU A 169 -1.92 7.23 -17.76
C LEU A 169 -1.30 6.39 -18.91
N TYR A 170 -1.72 5.15 -19.17
CA TYR A 170 -1.14 4.33 -20.24
C TYR A 170 -1.27 4.99 -21.61
N LYS A 171 -2.47 5.45 -21.96
CA LYS A 171 -2.76 6.04 -23.27
C LYS A 171 -2.03 7.37 -23.50
N PRO A 172 -2.08 8.36 -22.60
CA PRO A 172 -1.25 9.56 -22.71
C PRO A 172 0.25 9.24 -22.78
N SER A 173 0.77 8.35 -21.92
CA SER A 173 2.20 7.99 -21.94
C SER A 173 2.62 7.33 -23.25
N ARG A 174 1.78 6.47 -23.82
CA ARG A 174 2.01 5.83 -25.12
C ARG A 174 2.02 6.84 -26.27
N LEU A 175 1.07 7.78 -26.28
CA LEU A 175 0.95 8.83 -27.30
C LEU A 175 2.09 9.86 -27.23
N LEU A 176 2.56 10.16 -26.02
CA LEU A 176 3.66 11.10 -25.79
C LEU A 176 5.05 10.46 -26.00
N GLY A 177 5.13 9.15 -26.23
CA GLY A 177 6.43 8.45 -26.28
C GLY A 177 7.15 8.46 -24.93
N ALA A 178 6.40 8.33 -23.83
CA ALA A 178 6.88 8.33 -22.46
C ALA A 178 6.65 6.99 -21.75
N LEU A 179 6.35 5.92 -22.50
CA LEU A 179 6.13 4.58 -21.97
C LEU A 179 7.37 3.72 -22.20
N GLY A 180 8.14 3.48 -21.15
CA GLY A 180 9.33 2.62 -21.24
C GLY A 180 8.96 1.16 -21.51
N THR A 181 9.38 0.63 -22.66
CA THR A 181 9.17 -0.77 -23.05
C THR A 181 10.47 -1.42 -23.50
N TYR A 182 10.56 -2.76 -23.38
CA TYR A 182 11.81 -3.52 -23.57
C TYR A 182 13.00 -2.91 -22.81
N ASN A 183 12.85 -2.71 -21.50
CA ASN A 183 13.87 -2.06 -20.66
C ASN A 183 14.24 -0.65 -21.17
N ASN A 184 13.22 0.16 -21.52
CA ASN A 184 13.35 1.52 -22.06
C ASN A 184 14.07 1.63 -23.42
N GLN A 185 14.27 0.53 -24.16
CA GLN A 185 14.76 0.59 -25.54
C GLN A 185 13.72 1.18 -26.49
N GLN A 186 12.45 1.07 -26.13
CA GLN A 186 11.33 1.66 -26.83
C GLN A 186 10.50 2.53 -25.88
N THR A 187 9.76 3.47 -26.46
CA THR A 187 9.03 4.52 -25.74
C THR A 187 7.51 4.43 -25.91
N SER A 188 7.03 3.38 -26.56
CA SER A 188 5.62 3.13 -26.84
C SER A 188 5.33 1.62 -26.84
N TRP A 189 4.06 1.26 -26.90
CA TRP A 189 3.57 -0.12 -26.94
C TRP A 189 2.23 -0.21 -27.70
N HIS A 190 1.56 -1.35 -27.61
CA HIS A 190 0.21 -1.59 -28.12
C HIS A 190 -0.87 -0.82 -27.33
N ASP A 191 -1.88 -0.35 -28.06
CA ASP A 191 -3.09 0.28 -27.53
C ASP A 191 -4.02 -0.69 -26.78
N SER A 192 -3.86 -2.00 -26.97
CA SER A 192 -4.54 -3.04 -26.19
C SER A 192 -4.24 -2.96 -24.69
N LEU A 193 -3.15 -2.30 -24.28
CA LEU A 193 -2.82 -2.03 -22.88
C LEU A 193 -3.30 -0.64 -22.39
N ASP A 194 -4.14 0.05 -23.14
CA ASP A 194 -4.78 1.28 -22.67
C ASP A 194 -5.83 0.97 -21.59
N ALA A 195 -6.12 1.96 -20.74
CA ALA A 195 -6.95 1.82 -19.53
C ALA A 195 -8.34 1.25 -19.80
N GLU A 196 -8.92 1.61 -20.95
CA GLU A 196 -10.26 1.23 -21.40
C GLU A 196 -10.42 -0.29 -21.55
N ASN A 197 -9.32 -1.03 -21.77
CA ASN A 197 -9.36 -2.47 -21.98
C ASN A 197 -9.31 -3.29 -20.68
N PHE A 198 -9.09 -2.63 -19.52
CA PHE A 198 -9.02 -3.31 -18.22
C PHE A 198 -10.34 -3.31 -17.45
N ASP A 199 -11.38 -2.64 -17.94
CA ASP A 199 -12.68 -2.55 -17.26
C ASP A 199 -13.33 -3.93 -17.06
N SER A 200 -13.13 -4.86 -17.99
CA SER A 200 -13.64 -6.25 -17.92
C SER A 200 -13.03 -7.09 -16.79
N PHE A 201 -11.85 -6.72 -16.30
CA PHE A 201 -11.12 -7.44 -15.26
C PHE A 201 -11.24 -6.80 -13.87
N ARG A 202 -12.03 -5.73 -13.77
CA ARG A 202 -12.16 -4.94 -12.56
C ARG A 202 -13.39 -5.36 -11.76
N ASP A 203 -13.14 -5.97 -10.61
CA ASP A 203 -14.18 -6.35 -9.65
C ASP A 203 -14.75 -5.14 -8.90
N GLY A 204 -13.97 -4.07 -8.78
CA GLY A 204 -14.41 -2.84 -8.13
C GLY A 204 -13.33 -1.80 -7.95
N MET A 205 -13.67 -0.75 -7.21
CA MET A 205 -12.77 0.35 -6.86
C MET A 205 -12.68 0.50 -5.35
N ALA A 206 -11.47 0.69 -4.85
CA ALA A 206 -11.18 0.96 -3.46
C ALA A 206 -10.51 2.32 -3.28
N GLY A 207 -10.71 2.90 -2.10
CA GLY A 207 -10.07 4.14 -1.69
C GLY A 207 -9.29 3.93 -0.42
N CYS A 208 -8.22 4.69 -0.25
CA CYS A 208 -7.54 4.82 1.02
C CYS A 208 -8.51 5.38 2.09
N PHE A 209 -8.16 5.24 3.36
CA PHE A 209 -8.90 5.79 4.50
C PHE A 209 -9.46 7.22 4.24
N LYS A 210 -10.79 7.35 4.23
CA LYS A 210 -11.55 8.59 4.01
C LYS A 210 -11.25 9.35 2.70
N CYS A 211 -10.62 8.72 1.72
CA CYS A 211 -10.33 9.33 0.43
C CYS A 211 -11.61 9.49 -0.41
N PRO A 212 -11.99 10.70 -0.84
CA PRO A 212 -13.20 10.92 -1.65
C PRO A 212 -13.01 10.54 -3.13
N VAL A 213 -11.75 10.39 -3.59
CA VAL A 213 -11.42 10.14 -5.00
C VAL A 213 -11.62 8.68 -5.38
N ILE A 214 -11.24 7.72 -4.52
CA ILE A 214 -11.40 6.27 -4.74
C ILE A 214 -10.80 5.86 -6.11
N ALA A 215 -9.47 5.80 -6.18
CA ALA A 215 -8.75 5.65 -7.45
C ALA A 215 -8.06 4.28 -7.64
N VAL A 216 -8.17 3.36 -6.67
CA VAL A 216 -7.46 2.07 -6.70
C VAL A 216 -8.36 0.99 -7.27
N HIS A 217 -7.87 0.26 -8.29
CA HIS A 217 -8.60 -0.86 -8.87
C HIS A 217 -8.49 -2.09 -7.98
N LEU A 218 -9.61 -2.75 -7.77
CA LEU A 218 -9.67 -4.13 -7.31
C LEU A 218 -9.78 -4.99 -8.57
N ILE A 219 -8.72 -5.71 -8.91
CA ILE A 219 -8.67 -6.58 -10.08
C ILE A 219 -8.90 -8.01 -9.63
N GLY A 220 -9.91 -8.65 -10.21
CA GLY A 220 -10.29 -10.03 -9.98
C GLY A 220 -9.52 -10.99 -10.86
N PHE A 221 -8.22 -11.12 -10.61
CA PHE A 221 -7.42 -12.23 -11.11
C PHE A 221 -6.84 -13.00 -9.92
N PRO A 222 -6.48 -14.29 -10.05
CA PRO A 222 -5.66 -15.00 -9.06
C PRO A 222 -4.32 -14.30 -8.74
N MET A 223 -3.98 -13.18 -9.39
CA MET A 223 -2.80 -12.36 -9.13
C MET A 223 -3.18 -10.86 -9.14
N GLN A 224 -3.17 -10.21 -7.96
CA GLN A 224 -3.47 -8.77 -7.84
C GLN A 224 -2.35 -7.92 -8.46
N MET A 225 -2.63 -7.16 -9.52
CA MET A 225 -1.69 -6.25 -10.19
C MET A 225 -2.02 -4.77 -9.89
N LYS A 226 -0.99 -3.96 -9.62
CA LYS A 226 -1.04 -2.49 -9.54
C LYS A 226 -0.25 -1.85 -10.69
N LEU A 227 -0.32 -0.52 -10.82
CA LEU A 227 0.28 0.26 -11.93
C LEU A 227 1.75 -0.02 -12.24
N ILE A 228 2.59 -0.05 -11.20
CA ILE A 228 4.03 -0.26 -11.37
C ILE A 228 4.31 -1.67 -11.91
N PRO A 229 3.69 -2.74 -11.37
CA PRO A 229 3.99 -4.07 -11.90
C PRO A 229 3.48 -4.34 -13.32
N ILE A 230 2.46 -3.68 -13.89
CA ILE A 230 2.05 -4.03 -15.27
C ILE A 230 3.12 -3.67 -16.29
N ALA A 231 3.67 -2.46 -16.23
CA ALA A 231 4.72 -2.02 -17.15
C ALA A 231 6.04 -2.79 -16.96
N THR A 232 6.36 -3.19 -15.72
CA THR A 232 7.62 -3.89 -15.41
C THR A 232 7.53 -5.42 -15.56
N VAL A 233 6.36 -6.04 -15.35
CA VAL A 233 6.19 -7.51 -15.38
C VAL A 233 5.81 -8.03 -16.77
N MET A 234 5.07 -7.27 -17.58
CA MET A 234 4.65 -7.74 -18.90
C MET A 234 5.76 -7.76 -19.96
N ALA A 235 6.92 -7.15 -19.69
CA ALA A 235 8.07 -7.14 -20.60
C ALA A 235 8.84 -8.48 -20.71
N ARG A 236 8.37 -9.57 -20.09
CA ARG A 236 9.05 -10.88 -20.11
C ARG A 236 8.34 -12.01 -20.87
N ASN A 237 7.06 -11.87 -21.24
CA ASN A 237 6.26 -12.98 -21.78
C ASN A 237 5.60 -12.67 -23.14
N THR A 238 6.32 -12.00 -24.05
CA THR A 238 6.00 -11.98 -25.50
C THR A 238 7.30 -11.92 -26.29
#